data_AF-A0A7V3T0Z3-F1
#
_entry.id   AF-A0A7V3T0Z3-F1
#
_cell.length_a   1.000
_cell.length_b   1.000
_cell.length_c   1.000
_cell.angle_alpha   90.00
_cell.angle_beta   90.00
_cell.angle_gamma   90.00
#
_symmetry.space_group_name_H-M   'P 1'
#
loop_
_entity.id
_entity.type
_entity.pdbx_description
1 polymer ?
#
loop_
_entity_poly.entity_id
_entity_poly.type
_entity_poly.pdbx_seq_one_letter_code
_entity_poly.pdbx_strand_id
1 'polypeptide(L)' 'KLIDAVGDRVPVLLAGGIKPENVEEALLRINPDGVDLCSGVEAAVGRKDPEKVRDLIKKVRGKGGVI' A
#
# COMPACT_ATOMS: atom_id res chain seq x y z
N LYS A 1 16.31 -2.43 29.10
CA LYS A 1 15.91 -3.70 28.46
C LYS A 1 16.16 -3.53 26.97
N LEU A 2 17.20 -4.18 26.44
CA LEU A 2 17.65 -3.98 25.06
C LEU A 2 16.69 -4.64 24.04
N ILE A 3 15.85 -5.56 24.51
CA ILE A 3 14.95 -6.37 23.68
C ILE A 3 13.63 -5.66 23.35
N ASP A 4 13.24 -4.65 24.12
CA ASP A 4 11.98 -3.90 23.92
C ASP A 4 12.01 -2.99 22.67
N ALA A 5 13.19 -2.80 22.06
CA ALA A 5 13.38 -1.99 20.85
C ALA A 5 13.20 -2.81 19.55
N VAL A 6 13.13 -4.15 19.65
CA VAL A 6 12.88 -5.03 18.52
C VAL A 6 11.39 -5.36 18.53
N GLY A 7 10.63 -4.83 17.58
CA GLY A 7 9.20 -5.10 17.46
C GLY A 7 8.92 -6.59 17.27
N ASP A 8 7.77 -7.06 17.79
CA ASP A 8 7.37 -8.48 17.78
C ASP A 8 7.21 -9.08 16.37
N ARG A 9 7.18 -8.25 15.32
CA ARG A 9 7.06 -8.67 13.93
C ARG A 9 7.94 -7.84 13.00
N VAL A 10 8.38 -8.46 11.91
CA VAL A 10 9.08 -7.79 10.81
C VAL A 10 8.05 -7.04 9.96
N PRO A 11 8.23 -5.72 9.70
CA PRO A 11 7.33 -4.97 8.83
C PRO A 11 7.30 -5.54 7.40
N VAL A 12 6.12 -5.61 6.81
CA VAL A 12 5.90 -6.16 5.46
C VAL A 12 5.31 -5.11 4.53
N LEU A 13 5.94 -4.96 3.35
CA LEU A 13 5.39 -4.17 2.24
C LEU A 13 4.74 -5.11 1.22
N LEU A 14 3.50 -4.81 0.86
CA LEU A 14 2.78 -5.51 -0.19
C LEU A 14 3.03 -4.85 -1.55
N ALA A 15 3.54 -5.61 -2.50
CA ALA A 15 3.78 -5.17 -3.88
C ALA A 15 3.13 -6.12 -4.89
N GLY A 16 3.19 -5.74 -6.18
CA GLY A 16 2.76 -6.60 -7.29
C GLY A 16 1.31 -6.38 -7.69
N GLY A 17 1.09 -5.65 -8.79
CA GLY A 17 -0.24 -5.48 -9.38
C GLY A 17 -1.26 -4.71 -8.52
N ILE A 18 -0.82 -4.00 -7.48
CA ILE A 18 -1.70 -3.19 -6.63
C ILE A 18 -2.15 -1.93 -7.40
N LYS A 19 -3.45 -1.69 -7.38
CA LYS A 19 -4.16 -0.65 -8.14
C LYS A 19 -5.41 -0.18 -7.38
N PRO A 20 -6.05 0.94 -7.75
CA PRO A 20 -7.20 1.47 -7.02
C PRO A 20 -8.35 0.48 -6.84
N GLU A 21 -8.52 -0.48 -7.76
CA GLU A 21 -9.62 -1.44 -7.73
C GLU A 21 -9.42 -2.59 -6.73
N ASN A 22 -8.17 -2.94 -6.38
CA ASN A 22 -7.87 -4.09 -5.51
C ASN A 22 -7.22 -3.70 -4.16
N VAL A 23 -6.75 -2.47 -4.00
CA VAL A 23 -5.99 -2.05 -2.81
C VAL A 23 -6.77 -2.26 -1.51
N GLU A 24 -8.07 -1.98 -1.50
CA GLU A 24 -8.89 -2.12 -0.30
C GLU A 24 -9.09 -3.56 0.15
N GLU A 25 -9.20 -4.49 -0.80
CA GLU A 25 -9.31 -5.93 -0.55
C GLU A 25 -7.96 -6.49 -0.10
N ALA A 26 -6.88 -6.06 -0.76
CA ALA A 26 -5.52 -6.45 -0.43
C ALA A 26 -5.14 -6.06 1.01
N LEU A 27 -5.45 -4.82 1.41
CA LEU A 27 -5.23 -4.33 2.77
C LEU A 27 -6.04 -5.12 3.80
N LEU A 28 -7.30 -5.43 3.51
CA LEU A 28 -8.16 -6.20 4.42
C LEU A 28 -7.67 -7.64 4.61
N ARG A 29 -7.20 -8.29 3.54
CA ARG A 29 -6.80 -9.70 3.59
C ARG A 29 -5.40 -9.91 4.17
N ILE A 30 -4.48 -9.00 3.87
CA ILE A 30 -3.05 -9.19 4.16
C ILE A 30 -2.63 -8.38 5.39
N ASN A 31 -3.29 -7.26 5.68
CA ASN A 31 -2.93 -6.32 6.73
C ASN A 31 -1.42 -5.96 6.73
N PRO A 32 -0.87 -5.51 5.58
CA PRO A 32 0.55 -5.18 5.48
C PRO A 32 0.86 -3.85 6.21
N ASP A 33 2.12 -3.63 6.56
CA ASP A 33 2.59 -2.37 7.13
C ASP A 33 2.73 -1.27 6.07
N GLY A 34 2.74 -1.63 4.79
CA GLY A 34 2.69 -0.68 3.69
C GLY A 34 2.45 -1.33 2.33
N VAL A 35 2.34 -0.49 1.29
CA VAL A 35 2.08 -0.91 -0.09
C VAL A 35 3.06 -0.21 -1.04
N ASP A 36 3.69 -0.98 -1.93
CA ASP A 36 4.54 -0.45 -3.00
C ASP A 36 3.80 -0.45 -4.35
N LEU A 37 3.97 0.64 -5.12
CA LEU A 37 3.14 0.95 -6.29
C LEU A 37 4.00 1.19 -7.54
N CYS A 38 3.87 0.29 -8.51
CA CYS A 38 4.47 0.43 -9.83
C CYS A 38 3.40 0.65 -10.92
N SER A 39 3.11 -0.34 -11.75
CA SER A 39 2.27 -0.22 -12.94
C SER A 39 0.78 0.06 -12.67
N GLY A 40 0.25 -0.30 -11.48
CA GLY A 40 -1.17 -0.15 -11.17
C GLY A 40 -1.66 1.30 -11.05
N VAL A 41 -0.75 2.27 -11.01
CA VAL A 41 -1.04 3.71 -11.00
C VAL A 41 -0.46 4.43 -12.21
N GLU A 42 -0.09 3.70 -13.27
CA GLU A 42 0.43 4.28 -14.51
C GLU A 42 -0.68 4.56 -15.54
N ALA A 43 -0.51 5.64 -16.29
CA ALA A 43 -1.29 5.97 -17.49
C ALA A 43 -0.70 5.26 -18.73
N ALA A 44 0.63 5.15 -18.76
CA ALA A 44 1.42 4.42 -19.75
C ALA A 44 2.71 3.93 -19.07
N VAL A 45 3.41 2.96 -19.66
CA VAL A 45 4.63 2.38 -19.08
C VAL A 45 5.62 3.48 -18.64
N GLY A 46 5.93 3.52 -17.35
CA GLY A 46 6.86 4.50 -16.75
C GLY A 46 6.27 5.91 -16.54
N ARG A 47 5.00 6.15 -16.85
CA ARG A 47 4.30 7.43 -16.64
C ARG A 47 3.14 7.25 -15.68
N LYS A 48 3.26 7.84 -14.48
CA LYS A 48 2.22 7.82 -13.45
C LYS A 48 1.00 8.65 -13.86
N ASP A 49 -0.17 8.17 -13.46
CA ASP A 49 -1.45 8.87 -13.57
C ASP A 49 -1.78 9.54 -12.22
N PRO A 50 -1.76 10.88 -12.12
CA PRO A 50 -2.04 11.58 -10.87
C PRO A 50 -3.41 11.27 -10.27
N GLU A 51 -4.43 11.01 -11.09
CA GLU A 51 -5.77 10.69 -10.59
C GLU A 51 -5.80 9.28 -9.98
N LYS A 52 -5.18 8.29 -10.64
CA LYS A 52 -5.06 6.93 -10.07
C LYS A 52 -4.29 6.93 -8.76
N VAL A 53 -3.20 7.72 -8.67
CA VAL A 53 -2.43 7.86 -7.43
C VAL A 53 -3.30 8.48 -6.34
N ARG A 54 -4.03 9.56 -6.64
CA ARG A 54 -4.91 10.23 -5.68
C ARG A 54 -6.02 9.30 -5.18
N ASP A 55 -6.66 8.57 -6.09
CA ASP A 55 -7.73 7.63 -5.75
C ASP A 55 -7.22 6.48 -4.90
N LEU A 56 -6.03 5.95 -5.23
CA LEU A 56 -5.40 4.93 -4.41
C LEU A 56 -5.10 5.45 -3.00
N ILE A 57 -4.47 6.62 -2.86
CA ILE A 57 -4.16 7.22 -1.54
C ILE A 57 -5.44 7.43 -0.72
N LYS A 58 -6.53 7.93 -1.35
CA LYS A 58 -7.82 8.09 -0.67
C LYS A 58 -8.34 6.75 -0.13
N LYS A 59 -8.27 5.69 -0.94
CA LYS A 59 -8.73 4.36 -0.56
C LYS A 59 -7.92 3.76 0.59
N VAL A 60 -6.62 3.99 0.61
CA VAL A 60 -5.78 3.49 1.71
C VAL A 60 -6.03 4.28 3.01
N ARG A 61 -6.05 5.62 2.94
CA ARG A 61 -6.26 6.47 4.13
C ARG A 61 -7.66 6.35 4.73
N GLY A 62 -8.68 6.12 3.90
CA GLY A 62 -10.07 5.99 4.35
C GLY A 62 -10.34 4.80 5.27
N LYS A 63 -9.44 3.79 5.31
CA LYS A 63 -9.58 2.62 6.18
C LYS A 63 -8.80 2.67 7.49
N GLY A 64 -8.37 3.86 7.93
CA GLY A 64 -7.63 4.01 9.20
C GLY A 64 -6.24 3.37 9.19
N GLY A 65 -5.73 3.06 7.99
CA GLY A 65 -4.40 2.49 7.80
C GLY A 65 -3.33 3.56 7.94
N VAL A 66 -2.50 3.40 8.97
CA VAL A 66 -1.13 3.94 8.96
C VAL A 66 -0.43 3.32 7.75
N ILE A 67 -0.02 4.17 6.81
CA ILE A 67 0.93 3.91 5.70
C ILE A 67 1.90 5.08 5.69
#